data_AF-A0A1E5W2D6-F1
#
_entry.id   AF-A0A1E5W2D6-F1
#
_cell.length_a   1.000
_cell.length_b   1.000
_cell.length_c   1.000
_cell.angle_alpha   90.00
_cell.angle_beta   90.00
_cell.angle_gamma   90.00
#
_symmetry.space_group_name_H-M   'P 1'
#
loop_
_entity.id
_entity.type
_entity.pdbx_description
1 polymer ?
#
loop_
_entity_poly.entity_id
_entity_poly.type
_entity_poly.pdbx_seq_one_letter_code
_entity_poly.pdbx_strand_id
1 'polypeptide(L)'
;MRPKTLLATLAVVAVLAALPLGKGHGEEGEGAALGKDANAGAWPCCDTCGVCTRSIPPICECRDMSPRGCHPSCRNCRATGGIRGAPLFQCTDFITNFCERRCTPASAGA
;
A
#
# COMPACT_ATOMS: atom_id res chain seq x y z
N MET A 1 -34.91 18.92 -59.42
CA MET A 1 -34.71 20.32 -59.00
C MET A 1 -34.35 20.36 -57.52
N ARG A 2 -33.17 20.91 -57.21
CA ARG A 2 -32.69 21.53 -55.95
C ARG A 2 -32.70 20.67 -54.65
N PRO A 3 -31.55 20.10 -54.24
CA PRO A 3 -31.35 19.54 -52.91
C PRO A 3 -31.21 20.66 -51.86
N LYS A 4 -31.89 20.51 -50.72
CA LYS A 4 -31.68 21.35 -49.53
C LYS A 4 -30.36 20.93 -48.86
N THR A 5 -29.29 21.58 -49.25
CA THR A 5 -28.15 21.88 -48.37
C THR A 5 -28.68 22.68 -47.18
N LEU A 6 -28.31 22.32 -45.95
CA LEU A 6 -27.91 23.23 -44.88
C LEU A 6 -27.73 22.47 -43.56
N LEU A 7 -26.59 22.75 -42.91
CA LEU A 7 -26.28 22.54 -41.49
C LEU A 7 -25.77 21.15 -41.06
N ALA A 8 -24.53 20.82 -41.42
CA ALA A 8 -23.70 19.93 -40.58
C ALA A 8 -22.19 20.05 -40.85
N THR A 9 -21.68 21.25 -41.18
CA THR A 9 -20.25 21.47 -41.36
C THR A 9 -19.77 22.60 -40.45
N LEU A 10 -18.61 22.39 -39.83
CA LEU A 10 -17.88 23.23 -38.86
C LEU A 10 -18.36 23.17 -37.40
N ALA A 11 -17.78 22.25 -36.61
CA ALA A 11 -17.20 22.55 -35.29
C ALA A 11 -16.66 21.29 -34.58
N VAL A 12 -15.88 20.42 -35.23
CA VAL A 12 -15.11 19.40 -34.49
C VAL A 12 -13.74 19.19 -35.16
N VAL A 13 -12.95 20.25 -35.25
CA VAL A 13 -11.52 20.17 -35.58
C VAL A 13 -10.78 21.01 -34.53
N ALA A 14 -10.67 20.50 -33.31
CA ALA A 14 -9.87 21.17 -32.25
C ALA A 14 -9.46 20.26 -31.06
N VAL A 15 -9.42 18.93 -31.20
CA VAL A 15 -8.93 18.05 -30.11
C VAL A 15 -7.98 16.99 -30.68
N LEU A 16 -6.85 17.43 -31.23
CA LEU A 16 -5.76 16.56 -31.71
C LEU A 16 -4.38 17.09 -31.27
N ALA A 17 -4.23 17.43 -29.99
CA ALA A 17 -2.93 17.82 -29.44
C ALA A 17 -2.79 17.43 -27.96
N ALA A 18 -2.80 16.14 -27.65
CA ALA A 18 -2.26 15.61 -26.40
C ALA A 18 -2.06 14.09 -26.47
N LEU A 19 -1.06 13.63 -27.23
CA LEU A 19 -0.57 12.25 -27.15
C LEU A 19 0.96 12.31 -26.95
N PRO A 20 1.48 12.07 -25.72
CA PRO A 20 2.90 11.89 -25.55
C PRO A 20 3.30 10.52 -26.11
N LEU A 21 4.33 10.56 -26.95
CA LEU A 21 5.02 9.42 -27.52
C LEU A 21 5.48 8.44 -26.43
N GLY A 22 5.29 7.15 -26.70
CA GLY A 22 5.91 6.06 -25.94
C GLY A 22 7.44 6.12 -26.00
N LYS A 23 8.06 5.93 -24.84
CA LYS A 23 9.48 5.61 -24.68
C LYS A 23 9.53 4.25 -23.99
N GLY A 24 9.83 3.21 -24.75
CA GLY A 24 10.12 1.89 -24.22
C GLY A 24 11.55 1.78 -23.71
N HIS A 25 11.77 0.66 -23.01
CA HIS A 25 13.02 0.01 -22.66
C HIS A 25 13.71 0.44 -21.35
N GLY A 26 13.88 -0.55 -20.47
CA GLY A 26 14.67 -0.46 -19.24
C GLY A 26 14.17 -1.42 -18.17
N GLU A 27 14.47 -2.71 -18.32
CA GLU A 27 14.62 -3.59 -17.17
C GLU A 27 15.84 -3.11 -16.38
N GLU A 28 15.66 -2.70 -15.13
CA GLU A 28 16.77 -2.53 -14.19
C GLU A 28 16.32 -3.12 -12.86
N GLY A 29 16.93 -4.26 -12.53
CA GLY A 29 17.04 -4.72 -11.16
C GLY A 29 17.91 -3.77 -10.33
N GLU A 30 18.24 -4.21 -9.13
CA GLU A 30 19.02 -3.50 -8.11
C GLU A 30 18.32 -2.36 -7.35
N GLY A 31 17.74 -2.76 -6.21
CA GLY A 31 18.31 -2.39 -4.91
C GLY A 31 18.61 -0.92 -4.67
N ALA A 32 17.60 -0.16 -4.22
CA ALA A 32 17.83 1.03 -3.43
C ALA A 32 17.06 0.91 -2.10
N ALA A 33 17.73 0.33 -1.11
CA ALA A 33 17.37 0.47 0.30
C ALA A 33 17.65 1.91 0.75
N LEU A 34 16.82 2.87 0.33
CA LEU A 34 16.90 4.26 0.75
C LEU A 34 15.49 4.79 1.01
N GLY A 35 15.15 4.88 2.29
CA GLY A 35 13.91 5.52 2.78
C GLY A 35 12.99 4.65 3.64
N LYS A 36 13.46 3.54 4.20
CA LYS A 36 12.62 2.62 4.99
C LYS A 36 12.20 3.17 6.37
N ASP A 37 12.83 4.26 6.81
CA ASP A 37 12.70 4.80 8.17
C ASP A 37 11.95 6.13 8.26
N ALA A 38 11.75 6.86 7.15
CA ALA A 38 11.04 8.15 7.16
C ALA A 38 9.56 8.03 7.57
N ASN A 39 9.03 6.80 7.64
CA ASN A 39 7.66 6.48 8.02
C ASN A 39 7.59 5.33 9.05
N ALA A 40 8.63 5.12 9.86
CA ALA A 40 8.56 4.15 10.96
C ALA A 40 7.34 4.45 11.85
N GLY A 41 6.47 3.47 12.03
CA GLY A 41 5.20 3.63 12.76
C GLY A 41 3.97 4.06 11.94
N ALA A 42 4.13 4.40 10.65
CA ALA A 42 2.97 4.61 9.78
C ALA A 42 2.31 3.27 9.43
N TRP A 43 0.99 3.19 9.57
CA TRP A 43 0.24 1.98 9.22
C TRP A 43 0.26 1.74 7.69
N PRO A 44 0.31 0.48 7.22
CA PRO A 44 0.63 -0.73 7.97
C PRO A 44 2.14 -0.81 8.27
N CYS A 45 2.47 -1.25 9.49
CA CYS A 45 3.83 -1.61 9.94
C CYS A 45 3.76 -2.89 10.79
N CYS A 46 4.83 -3.69 10.82
CA CYS A 46 4.93 -4.91 11.60
C CYS A 46 6.39 -5.23 11.96
N ASP A 47 6.67 -5.47 13.24
CA ASP A 47 7.97 -5.90 13.74
C ASP A 47 8.11 -7.43 13.70
N THR A 48 7.03 -8.17 14.02
CA THR A 48 6.98 -9.63 14.05
C THR A 48 6.05 -10.19 12.97
N CYS A 49 6.66 -10.62 11.86
CA CYS A 49 5.93 -11.15 10.72
C CYS A 49 5.40 -12.57 10.92
N GLY A 50 4.15 -12.79 10.48
CA GLY A 50 3.52 -14.10 10.40
C GLY A 50 3.67 -14.73 9.02
N VAL A 51 2.62 -15.45 8.61
CA VAL A 51 2.55 -16.07 7.28
C VAL A 51 2.20 -15.03 6.22
N CYS A 52 2.79 -15.18 5.03
CA CYS A 52 2.49 -14.37 3.85
C CYS A 52 2.07 -15.26 2.67
N THR A 53 1.19 -14.76 1.82
CA THR A 53 0.92 -15.35 0.52
C THR A 53 2.15 -15.25 -0.39
N ARG A 54 2.25 -16.13 -1.40
CA ARG A 54 3.30 -16.08 -2.43
C ARG A 54 2.94 -15.18 -3.63
N SER A 55 1.94 -14.31 -3.47
CA SER A 55 1.52 -13.34 -4.50
C SER A 55 2.45 -12.13 -4.52
N ILE A 56 2.39 -11.35 -5.60
CA ILE A 56 3.04 -10.04 -5.72
C ILE A 56 1.93 -9.01 -6.00
N PRO A 57 1.62 -8.08 -5.07
CA PRO A 57 2.23 -7.93 -3.74
C PRO A 57 1.85 -9.05 -2.75
N PRO A 58 2.70 -9.31 -1.74
CA PRO A 58 2.39 -10.28 -0.68
C PRO A 58 1.31 -9.76 0.25
N ILE A 59 0.44 -10.66 0.70
CA ILE A 59 -0.57 -10.39 1.72
C ILE A 59 -0.12 -11.15 2.98
N CYS A 60 0.10 -10.43 4.07
CA CYS A 60 0.78 -10.95 5.26
C CYS A 60 -0.07 -10.78 6.53
N GLU A 61 0.09 -11.73 7.44
CA GLU A 61 -0.33 -11.63 8.84
C GLU A 61 0.76 -10.89 9.65
N CYS A 62 0.36 -10.00 10.55
CA CYS A 62 1.26 -9.44 11.57
C CYS A 62 0.98 -10.06 12.94
N ARG A 63 2.04 -10.45 13.65
CA ARG A 63 1.93 -11.09 14.97
C ARG A 63 2.19 -10.16 16.14
N ASP A 64 2.43 -8.88 15.86
CA ASP A 64 2.62 -7.87 16.90
C ASP A 64 1.40 -7.79 17.81
N MET A 65 1.69 -7.62 19.10
CA MET A 65 0.70 -7.41 20.13
C MET A 65 0.85 -6.01 20.70
N SER A 66 -0.26 -5.32 20.88
CA SER A 66 -0.28 -3.99 21.51
C SER A 66 -1.10 -4.03 22.81
N PRO A 67 -0.69 -3.30 23.86
CA PRO A 67 -1.52 -3.11 25.04
C PRO A 67 -2.60 -2.03 24.85
N ARG A 68 -2.54 -1.26 23.73
CA ARG A 68 -3.38 -0.07 23.48
C ARG A 68 -4.58 -0.34 22.56
N GLY A 69 -4.71 -1.56 22.02
CA GLY A 69 -5.69 -1.89 21.00
C GLY A 69 -5.11 -1.93 19.59
N CYS A 70 -5.91 -2.39 18.63
CA CYS A 70 -5.50 -2.42 17.22
C CYS A 70 -5.69 -1.06 16.54
N HIS A 71 -4.99 -0.85 15.42
CA HIS A 71 -5.24 0.28 14.54
C HIS A 71 -6.68 0.26 13.99
N PRO A 72 -7.37 1.40 13.80
CA PRO A 72 -8.76 1.45 13.32
C PRO A 72 -8.99 0.81 11.95
N SER A 73 -7.96 0.69 11.12
CA SER A 73 -8.05 -0.02 9.83
C SER A 73 -7.98 -1.54 9.95
N CYS A 74 -7.65 -2.09 11.13
CA CYS A 74 -7.73 -3.52 11.39
C CYS A 74 -9.18 -3.92 11.69
N ARG A 75 -9.74 -4.82 10.88
CA ARG A 75 -11.11 -5.30 11.01
C ARG A 75 -11.23 -6.37 12.09
N ASN A 76 -10.28 -7.29 12.16
CA ASN A 76 -10.28 -8.37 13.15
C ASN A 76 -9.24 -8.09 14.25
N CYS A 77 -9.66 -7.35 15.28
CA CYS A 77 -8.84 -7.11 16.46
C CYS A 77 -9.17 -8.14 17.56
N ARG A 78 -8.21 -9.00 17.88
CA ARG A 78 -8.38 -10.05 18.89
C ARG A 78 -7.67 -9.67 20.19
N ALA A 79 -8.42 -9.66 21.30
CA ALA A 79 -7.85 -9.55 22.64
C ALA A 79 -7.40 -10.94 23.15
N THR A 80 -6.22 -10.99 23.74
CA THR A 80 -5.63 -12.16 24.39
C THR A 80 -5.21 -11.78 25.80
N GLY A 81 -5.24 -12.74 26.74
CA GLY A 81 -4.73 -12.53 28.09
C GLY A 81 -3.24 -12.24 28.08
N GLY A 82 -2.83 -11.08 28.57
CA GLY A 82 -1.44 -10.70 28.74
C GLY A 82 -0.92 -10.92 30.15
N ILE A 83 0.32 -10.49 30.38
CA ILE A 83 0.99 -10.61 31.68
C ILE A 83 0.20 -9.86 32.76
N ARG A 84 -0.01 -10.50 33.92
CA ARG A 84 -0.78 -9.95 35.06
C ARG A 84 -2.24 -9.60 34.73
N GLY A 85 -2.82 -10.23 33.72
CA GLY A 85 -4.24 -10.06 33.36
C GLY A 85 -4.56 -8.81 32.53
N ALA A 86 -3.55 -8.02 32.17
CA ALA A 86 -3.74 -6.92 31.22
C ALA A 86 -3.98 -7.48 29.81
N PRO A 87 -5.01 -7.03 29.06
CA PRO A 87 -5.26 -7.53 27.72
C PRO A 87 -4.18 -7.07 26.75
N LEU A 88 -3.81 -7.96 25.83
CA LEU A 88 -3.00 -7.66 24.65
C LEU A 88 -3.85 -7.85 23.40
N PHE A 89 -3.69 -6.96 22.44
CA PHE A 89 -4.49 -6.91 21.23
C PHE A 89 -3.63 -7.25 20.02
N GLN A 90 -4.11 -8.16 19.18
CA GLN A 90 -3.47 -8.57 17.95
C GLN A 90 -4.41 -8.33 16.77
N CYS A 91 -3.88 -7.74 15.70
CA CYS A 91 -4.59 -7.67 14.44
C CYS A 91 -4.43 -8.99 13.69
N THR A 92 -5.53 -9.70 13.41
CA THR A 92 -5.49 -10.99 12.70
C THR A 92 -5.87 -10.86 11.22
N ASP A 93 -5.87 -9.64 10.69
CA ASP A 93 -6.12 -9.39 9.27
C ASP A 93 -4.88 -9.76 8.43
N PHE A 94 -5.15 -10.28 7.24
CA PHE A 94 -4.17 -10.41 6.18
C PHE A 94 -4.14 -9.10 5.38
N ILE A 95 -3.04 -8.34 5.50
CA ILE A 95 -2.90 -7.01 4.89
C ILE A 95 -1.76 -7.04 3.87
N THR A 96 -1.99 -6.40 2.73
CA THR A 96 -0.99 -6.24 1.67
C THR A 96 0.24 -5.48 2.22
N ASN A 97 1.44 -6.02 1.99
CA ASN A 97 2.71 -5.40 2.38
C ASN A 97 2.84 -5.11 3.89
N PHE A 98 2.10 -5.81 4.75
CA PHE A 98 2.10 -5.56 6.21
C PHE A 98 3.50 -5.70 6.83
N CYS A 99 4.31 -6.59 6.25
CA CYS A 99 5.65 -6.92 6.68
C CYS A 99 6.78 -6.17 5.97
N GLU A 100 6.44 -5.26 5.06
CA GLU A 100 7.47 -4.51 4.35
C GLU A 100 8.15 -3.46 5.24
N ARG A 101 7.48 -2.95 6.28
CA ARG A 101 7.99 -1.90 7.18
C ARG A 101 7.89 -2.32 8.63
N ARG A 102 8.90 -1.95 9.43
CA ARG A 102 8.89 -2.12 10.88
C ARG A 102 8.17 -0.98 11.58
N CYS A 103 7.53 -1.29 12.70
CA CYS A 103 6.92 -0.26 13.54
C CYS A 103 7.98 0.43 14.40
N THR A 104 8.98 -0.33 14.84
CA THR A 104 10.11 0.20 15.60
C THR A 104 11.25 0.53 14.64
N PRO A 105 11.81 1.77 14.68
CA PRO A 105 12.99 2.10 13.89
C PRO A 105 14.13 1.15 14.28
N ALA A 106 14.97 0.77 13.30
CA ALA A 106 16.19 0.06 13.61
C ALA A 106 17.03 0.99 14.50
N SER A 107 17.22 0.61 15.77
CA SER A 107 18.03 1.39 16.70
C SER A 107 19.40 1.61 16.07
N ALA A 108 19.70 2.86 15.71
CA ALA A 108 21.06 3.25 15.35
C ALA A 108 21.94 2.91 16.55
N GLY A 109 22.82 1.93 16.38
CA GLY A 109 23.68 1.44 17.45
C GLY A 109 24.41 2.61 18.12
N ALA A 110 24.31 2.67 19.44
CA ALA A 110 25.11 3.52 20.31
C ALA A 110 26.35 2.74 20.76
#